data_AF-A0A428NBU1-F1
#
_entry.id   AF-A0A428NBU1-F1
#
_cell.length_a   1.000
_cell.length_b   1.000
_cell.length_c   1.000
_cell.angle_alpha   90.00
_cell.angle_beta   90.00
_cell.angle_gamma   90.00
#
_symmetry.space_group_name_H-M   'P 1'
#
loop_
_entity.id
_entity.type
_entity.pdbx_description
1 polymer ?
#
loop_
_entity_poly.entity_id
_entity_poly.type
_entity_poly.pdbx_seq_one_letter_code
_entity_poly.pdbx_strand_id
1 'polypeptide(L)'
;MSTEYDLIPPTIENGHQTKLLQLDMKNRASIWWGASLLETYWVELAWALQVSRTKEGGNSHMISKGSINLIPQPKKHGFESISFFETRYHFILKSGPNESASILADSPGSNHDIASWIGDDSLPDIWEYVDKFGKSFYSTVLADLGQDKGPNILLPDQEDHLQEYTKDINGQGKMNVAVGPANASYIHYRNNEGMGKLEITPSKIYSQYMCQVTQLKAIDSLIIAILIADIVLMRLAWSILMVVATRYVETKDNRSMFCEGHLQAEEINSTMMPRRVIKNQYAT
;
A
#
# COMPACT_ATOMS: atom_id res chain seq x y z
N MET A 1 -8.74 0.82 19.56
CA MET A 1 -8.14 1.86 18.70
C MET A 1 -8.70 1.67 17.30
N SER A 2 -9.71 2.48 16.95
CA SER A 2 -10.24 2.57 15.60
C SER A 2 -9.22 3.34 14.77
N THR A 3 -8.55 2.67 13.83
CA THR A 3 -7.90 3.38 12.75
C THR A 3 -9.02 3.95 11.88
N GLU A 4 -9.40 5.18 12.18
CA GLU A 4 -10.01 6.07 11.20
C GLU A 4 -9.09 6.03 9.98
N TYR A 5 -9.63 5.70 8.81
CA TYR A 5 -8.85 5.79 7.60
C TYR A 5 -8.50 7.26 7.44
N ASP A 6 -7.25 7.61 7.74
CA ASP A 6 -6.67 8.81 7.17
C ASP A 6 -6.73 8.57 5.65
N LEU A 7 -7.59 9.32 4.98
CA LEU A 7 -7.96 9.15 3.56
C LEU A 7 -6.77 9.39 2.62
N ILE A 8 -5.64 9.74 3.22
CA ILE A 8 -4.34 9.90 2.62
C ILE A 8 -3.48 8.82 3.27
N PRO A 9 -3.04 7.76 2.54
CA PRO A 9 -1.92 6.98 3.06
C PRO A 9 -0.81 7.97 3.42
N PRO A 10 -0.14 7.86 4.57
CA PRO A 10 0.99 8.74 4.89
C PRO A 10 2.01 8.59 3.76
N THR A 11 1.94 9.48 2.77
CA THR A 11 2.71 9.36 1.55
C THR A 11 4.14 9.69 1.94
N ILE A 12 5.02 8.73 1.66
CA ILE A 12 6.39 8.96 1.19
C ILE A 12 6.97 10.27 1.74
N GLU A 13 7.35 10.19 3.02
CA GLU A 13 8.27 11.05 3.78
C GLU A 13 8.04 12.57 3.86
N ASN A 14 7.19 13.23 3.07
CA ASN A 14 7.17 14.71 3.04
C ASN A 14 5.79 15.41 2.91
N GLY A 15 4.66 14.73 3.10
CA GLY A 15 3.36 15.41 3.23
C GLY A 15 2.89 16.20 1.98
N HIS A 16 3.58 16.05 0.85
CA HIS A 16 3.14 16.57 -0.43
C HIS A 16 2.28 15.50 -1.13
N GLN A 17 1.06 15.87 -1.51
CA GLN A 17 0.24 15.07 -2.42
C GLN A 17 1.08 14.71 -3.65
N THR A 18 1.14 13.42 -3.99
CA THR A 18 1.86 12.94 -5.17
C THR A 18 1.19 13.49 -6.42
N LYS A 19 1.70 14.60 -6.93
CA LYS A 19 1.24 15.20 -8.18
C LYS A 19 1.99 14.56 -9.35
N LEU A 20 1.27 14.28 -10.43
CA LEU A 20 1.90 13.96 -11.71
C LEU A 20 2.90 15.07 -12.07
N LEU A 21 4.13 14.67 -12.42
CA LEU A 21 5.29 15.57 -12.51
C LEU A 21 5.17 16.65 -13.60
N GLN A 22 4.17 16.56 -14.49
CA GLN A 22 4.00 17.44 -15.66
C GLN A 22 2.53 17.85 -15.86
N LEU A 23 1.95 18.49 -14.84
CA LEU A 23 0.63 19.11 -14.89
C LEU A 23 0.69 20.45 -15.64
N ASP A 24 0.38 20.46 -16.93
CA ASP A 24 0.26 21.67 -17.74
C ASP A 24 -1.06 21.68 -18.50
N MET A 25 -1.98 22.55 -18.07
CA MET A 25 -3.31 22.69 -18.66
C MET A 25 -3.28 23.17 -20.12
N LYS A 26 -2.23 23.92 -20.54
CA LYS A 26 -2.15 24.53 -21.87
C LYS A 26 -1.43 23.64 -22.88
N ASN A 27 -0.34 23.01 -22.46
CA ASN A 27 0.47 22.20 -23.38
C ASN A 27 0.21 20.70 -23.24
N ARG A 28 -0.44 20.26 -22.16
CA ARG A 28 -0.67 18.85 -21.84
C ARG A 28 -2.05 18.63 -21.23
N ALA A 29 -3.07 19.19 -21.90
CA ALA A 29 -4.45 19.17 -21.42
C ALA A 29 -4.96 17.76 -21.12
N SER A 30 -4.61 16.75 -21.93
CA SER A 30 -5.00 15.35 -21.70
C SER A 30 -4.48 14.80 -20.37
N ILE A 31 -3.18 14.97 -20.07
CA ILE A 31 -2.59 14.50 -18.81
C ILE A 31 -3.10 15.33 -17.62
N TRP A 32 -3.28 16.64 -17.81
CA TRP A 32 -3.87 17.50 -16.79
C TRP A 32 -5.29 17.03 -16.41
N TRP A 33 -6.12 16.69 -17.40
CA TRP A 33 -7.44 16.09 -17.16
C TRP A 33 -7.35 14.71 -16.53
N GLY A 34 -6.43 13.85 -16.98
CA GLY A 34 -6.21 12.53 -16.37
C GLY A 34 -5.92 12.63 -14.87
N ALA A 35 -5.05 13.56 -14.48
CA ALA A 35 -4.76 13.87 -13.08
C ALA A 35 -5.99 14.38 -12.32
N SER A 36 -6.73 15.33 -12.91
CA SER A 36 -7.95 15.88 -12.33
C SER A 36 -9.00 14.79 -12.06
N LEU A 37 -9.25 13.92 -13.04
CA LEU A 37 -10.23 12.85 -12.93
C LEU A 37 -9.81 11.79 -11.90
N LEU A 38 -8.52 11.42 -11.89
CA LEU A 38 -7.97 10.48 -10.92
C LEU A 38 -8.16 10.94 -9.48
N GLU A 39 -7.76 12.18 -9.19
CA GLU A 39 -7.87 12.73 -7.83
C GLU A 39 -9.34 12.92 -7.45
N THR A 40 -10.18 13.40 -8.37
CA THR A 40 -11.61 13.62 -8.12
C THR A 40 -12.34 12.33 -7.81
N TYR A 41 -12.29 11.34 -8.72
CA TYR A 41 -13.04 10.10 -8.53
C TYR A 41 -12.43 9.19 -7.47
N TRP A 42 -11.14 9.33 -7.14
CA TRP A 42 -10.58 8.68 -5.96
C TRP A 42 -11.26 9.18 -4.68
N VAL A 43 -11.40 10.49 -4.52
CA VAL A 43 -12.08 11.08 -3.36
C VAL A 43 -13.55 10.68 -3.33
N GLU A 44 -14.23 10.66 -4.48
CA GLU A 44 -15.64 10.22 -4.53
C GLU A 44 -15.80 8.74 -4.17
N LEU A 45 -14.93 7.87 -4.67
CA LEU A 45 -14.92 6.44 -4.34
C LEU A 45 -14.63 6.21 -2.85
N ALA A 46 -13.63 6.93 -2.30
CA ALA A 46 -13.28 6.85 -0.89
C ALA A 46 -14.44 7.33 0.00
N TRP A 47 -15.13 8.39 -0.41
CA TRP A 47 -16.35 8.85 0.25
C TRP A 47 -17.48 7.83 0.18
N ALA A 48 -17.74 7.25 -0.99
CA ALA A 48 -18.77 6.22 -1.16
C ALA A 48 -18.49 5.01 -0.25
N LEU A 49 -17.24 4.54 -0.20
CA LEU A 49 -16.81 3.46 0.70
C LEU A 49 -17.04 3.80 2.18
N GLN A 50 -16.73 5.03 2.59
CA GLN A 50 -16.96 5.49 3.96
C GLN A 50 -18.47 5.53 4.29
N VAL A 51 -19.29 6.01 3.36
CA VAL A 51 -20.75 6.02 3.51
C VAL A 51 -21.30 4.59 3.61
N SER A 52 -20.89 3.68 2.71
CA SER A 52 -21.29 2.27 2.75
C SER A 52 -20.96 1.63 4.11
N ARG A 53 -19.78 1.93 4.66
CA ARG A 53 -19.37 1.47 5.99
C ARG A 53 -20.25 2.00 7.11
N THR A 54 -20.67 3.27 7.06
CA THR A 54 -21.53 3.86 8.10
C THR A 54 -23.01 3.44 8.00
N LYS A 55 -23.50 3.16 6.79
CA LYS A 55 -24.85 2.63 6.54
C LYS A 55 -25.06 1.25 7.19
N GLU A 56 -24.01 0.47 7.41
CA GLU A 56 -24.07 -0.85 8.05
C GLU A 56 -24.43 -0.85 9.55
N GLY A 57 -24.45 0.32 10.22
CA GLY A 57 -25.13 0.51 11.51
C GLY A 57 -24.78 -0.46 12.66
N GLY A 58 -23.99 0.02 13.62
CA GLY A 58 -24.12 -0.30 15.05
C GLY A 58 -23.69 -1.66 15.59
N ASN A 59 -23.70 -2.75 14.82
CA ASN A 59 -23.22 -4.10 15.22
C ASN A 59 -22.88 -5.03 14.03
N SER A 60 -22.96 -4.53 12.80
CA SER A 60 -22.74 -5.34 11.59
C SER A 60 -21.27 -5.31 11.15
N HIS A 61 -20.84 -6.35 10.42
CA HIS A 61 -19.46 -6.47 9.96
C HIS A 61 -19.09 -5.34 8.97
N MET A 62 -18.38 -4.31 9.46
CA MET A 62 -17.95 -3.18 8.65
C MET A 62 -16.89 -3.57 7.62
N ILE A 63 -16.95 -3.01 6.41
CA ILE A 63 -15.85 -3.11 5.44
C ILE A 63 -14.57 -2.54 6.05
N SER A 64 -13.59 -3.42 6.29
CA SER A 64 -12.30 -3.07 6.89
C SER A 64 -11.21 -2.89 5.84
N LYS A 65 -11.17 -3.74 4.82
CA LYS A 65 -10.18 -3.72 3.74
C LYS A 65 -10.76 -4.47 2.56
N GLY A 66 -10.30 -4.20 1.35
CA GLY A 66 -10.60 -5.07 0.23
C GLY A 66 -9.69 -4.81 -0.94
N SER A 67 -9.99 -5.50 -2.04
CA SER A 67 -9.41 -5.27 -3.35
C SER A 67 -10.50 -5.38 -4.38
N ILE A 68 -10.41 -4.54 -5.39
CA ILE A 68 -11.21 -4.59 -6.60
C ILE A 68 -10.23 -4.78 -7.75
N ASN A 69 -10.52 -5.74 -8.62
CA ASN A 69 -9.77 -6.02 -9.82
C ASN A 69 -10.65 -5.69 -11.02
N LEU A 70 -10.15 -4.81 -11.89
CA LEU A 70 -10.84 -4.34 -13.08
C LEU A 70 -10.11 -4.85 -14.32
N ILE A 71 -10.80 -5.60 -15.16
CA ILE A 71 -10.24 -6.22 -16.36
C ILE A 71 -10.98 -5.63 -17.59
N PRO A 72 -10.33 -4.80 -18.42
CA PRO A 72 -11.00 -4.16 -19.54
C PRO A 72 -11.42 -5.17 -20.62
N GLN A 73 -12.63 -5.01 -21.15
CA GLN A 73 -13.23 -5.87 -22.18
C GLN A 73 -13.52 -5.09 -23.48
N PRO A 74 -12.50 -4.47 -24.12
CA PRO A 74 -12.70 -3.51 -25.22
C PRO A 74 -13.26 -4.13 -26.51
N LYS A 75 -13.27 -5.46 -26.62
CA LYS A 75 -13.86 -6.19 -27.77
C LYS A 75 -15.35 -6.49 -27.60
N LYS A 76 -15.86 -6.44 -26.37
CA LYS A 76 -17.24 -6.80 -26.02
C LYS A 76 -18.11 -5.56 -25.77
N HIS A 77 -17.54 -4.56 -25.12
CA HIS A 77 -18.25 -3.36 -24.70
C HIS A 77 -17.51 -2.10 -25.14
N GLY A 78 -18.27 -1.09 -25.55
CA GLY A 78 -17.73 0.25 -25.78
C GLY A 78 -17.28 0.89 -24.47
N PHE A 79 -16.39 1.88 -24.56
CA PHE A 79 -15.84 2.56 -23.39
C PHE A 79 -16.89 3.25 -22.52
N GLU A 80 -17.95 3.78 -23.14
CA GLU A 80 -19.08 4.40 -22.43
C GLU A 80 -19.91 3.41 -21.61
N SER A 81 -19.83 2.11 -21.91
CA SER A 81 -20.62 1.10 -21.23
C SER A 81 -20.13 0.93 -19.79
N ILE A 82 -21.07 0.87 -18.84
CA ILE A 82 -20.78 0.51 -17.45
C ILE A 82 -20.18 -0.90 -17.33
N SER A 83 -20.43 -1.76 -18.32
CA SER A 83 -19.90 -3.12 -18.44
C SER A 83 -18.52 -3.19 -19.11
N PHE A 84 -17.84 -2.05 -19.27
CA PHE A 84 -16.52 -2.01 -19.92
C PHE A 84 -15.48 -2.87 -19.18
N PHE A 85 -15.58 -2.98 -17.86
CA PHE A 85 -14.72 -3.81 -17.02
C PHE A 85 -15.43 -5.08 -16.55
N GLU A 86 -14.79 -6.23 -16.76
CA GLU A 86 -15.05 -7.40 -15.92
C GLU A 86 -14.46 -7.12 -14.54
N THR A 87 -15.31 -7.15 -13.52
CA THR A 87 -14.96 -6.74 -12.16
C THR A 87 -14.98 -7.92 -11.22
N ARG A 88 -13.92 -8.06 -10.42
CA ARG A 88 -13.85 -9.03 -9.33
C ARG A 88 -13.47 -8.32 -8.06
N TYR A 89 -14.11 -8.67 -6.95
CA TYR A 89 -13.84 -8.02 -5.67
C TYR A 89 -13.76 -9.01 -4.53
N HIS A 90 -13.03 -8.61 -3.48
CA HIS A 90 -13.12 -9.21 -2.17
C HIS A 90 -12.93 -8.14 -1.10
N PHE A 91 -13.80 -8.15 -0.11
CA PHE A 91 -13.77 -7.29 1.07
C PHE A 91 -13.69 -8.15 2.32
N ILE A 92 -12.86 -7.70 3.25
CA ILE A 92 -12.76 -8.21 4.60
C ILE A 92 -13.70 -7.36 5.44
N LEU A 93 -14.69 -8.01 6.04
CA LEU A 93 -15.63 -7.38 6.95
C LEU A 93 -15.24 -7.69 8.39
N LYS A 94 -15.34 -6.68 9.27
CA LYS A 94 -15.04 -6.79 10.72
C LYS A 94 -16.02 -5.93 11.51
N SER A 95 -16.65 -6.51 12.53
CA SER A 95 -17.54 -5.77 13.44
C SER A 95 -16.81 -5.17 14.65
N GLY A 96 -15.54 -5.53 14.88
CA GLY A 96 -14.68 -4.93 15.90
C GLY A 96 -13.19 -5.31 15.79
N PRO A 97 -12.30 -4.67 16.58
CA PRO A 97 -10.85 -4.93 16.53
C PRO A 97 -10.45 -6.34 16.96
N ASN A 98 -11.27 -7.01 17.78
CA ASN A 98 -11.01 -8.35 18.32
C ASN A 98 -12.01 -9.40 17.81
N GLU A 99 -12.78 -9.09 16.76
CA GLU A 99 -13.80 -10.00 16.24
C GLU A 99 -13.32 -10.77 15.01
N SER A 100 -13.97 -11.91 14.78
CA SER A 100 -13.76 -12.75 13.60
C SER A 100 -14.03 -11.95 12.33
N ALA A 101 -13.09 -12.02 11.39
CA ALA A 101 -13.26 -11.41 10.08
C ALA A 101 -14.08 -12.35 9.17
N SER A 102 -15.03 -11.79 8.43
CA SER A 102 -15.70 -12.49 7.33
C SER A 102 -15.24 -11.92 5.98
N ILE A 103 -15.43 -12.68 4.92
CA ILE A 103 -15.04 -12.28 3.56
C ILE A 103 -16.32 -12.13 2.74
N LEU A 104 -16.54 -10.92 2.24
CA LEU A 104 -17.50 -10.63 1.19
C LEU A 104 -16.74 -10.68 -0.13
N ALA A 105 -16.95 -11.74 -0.91
CA ALA A 105 -16.30 -11.90 -2.20
C ALA A 105 -17.32 -12.25 -3.25
N ASP A 106 -16.96 -11.91 -4.48
CA ASP A 106 -17.71 -12.34 -5.64
C ASP A 106 -17.74 -13.88 -5.75
N SER A 107 -18.90 -14.42 -6.12
CA SER A 107 -19.13 -15.87 -6.17
C SER A 107 -18.65 -16.47 -7.49
N PRO A 108 -18.06 -17.68 -7.50
CA PRO A 108 -17.71 -18.35 -8.75
C PRO A 108 -18.96 -18.58 -9.62
N GLY A 109 -19.00 -17.99 -10.82
CA GLY A 109 -20.11 -18.13 -11.78
C GLY A 109 -21.18 -17.04 -11.71
N SER A 110 -21.00 -16.01 -10.89
CA SER A 110 -21.82 -14.79 -10.92
C SER A 110 -21.58 -13.98 -12.19
N ASN A 111 -22.49 -13.06 -12.49
CA ASN A 111 -22.26 -12.07 -13.53
C ASN A 111 -21.24 -11.04 -13.02
N HIS A 112 -20.02 -11.05 -13.57
CA HIS A 112 -18.89 -10.21 -13.16
C HIS A 112 -18.98 -8.77 -13.72
N ASP A 113 -20.19 -8.23 -13.79
CA ASP A 113 -20.51 -6.96 -14.45
C ASP A 113 -21.06 -5.95 -13.43
N ILE A 114 -20.39 -4.79 -13.37
CA ILE A 114 -20.78 -3.63 -12.55
C ILE A 114 -22.25 -3.27 -12.79
N ALA A 115 -22.73 -3.39 -14.03
CA ALA A 115 -24.12 -3.10 -14.40
C ALA A 115 -25.14 -3.83 -13.52
N SER A 116 -24.81 -5.05 -13.08
CA SER A 116 -25.70 -5.89 -12.29
C SER A 116 -25.76 -5.54 -10.81
N TRP A 117 -24.82 -4.73 -10.31
CA TRP A 117 -24.72 -4.36 -8.90
C TRP A 117 -25.13 -2.91 -8.63
N ILE A 118 -25.31 -2.10 -9.67
CA ILE A 118 -25.82 -0.74 -9.53
C ILE A 118 -27.32 -0.79 -9.21
N GLY A 119 -27.72 -0.15 -8.11
CA GLY A 119 -29.12 -0.04 -7.71
C GLY A 119 -29.69 -1.28 -7.01
N ASP A 120 -28.87 -2.28 -6.71
CA ASP A 120 -29.28 -3.50 -6.00
C ASP A 120 -29.43 -3.30 -4.47
N ASP A 121 -29.25 -2.08 -3.95
CA ASP A 121 -29.17 -1.75 -2.51
C ASP A 121 -28.16 -2.63 -1.72
N SER A 122 -27.37 -3.45 -2.41
CA SER A 122 -26.42 -4.38 -1.84
C SER A 122 -25.12 -3.65 -1.50
N LEU A 123 -24.60 -3.93 -0.31
CA LEU A 123 -23.39 -3.32 0.19
C LEU A 123 -22.15 -4.08 -0.35
N PRO A 124 -21.09 -3.39 -0.79
CA PRO A 124 -20.95 -1.93 -0.89
C PRO A 124 -21.57 -1.31 -2.16
N ASP A 125 -22.36 -0.26 -1.99
CA ASP A 125 -22.89 0.58 -3.07
C ASP A 125 -21.84 1.61 -3.53
N ILE A 126 -20.84 1.13 -4.27
CA ILE A 126 -19.67 1.92 -4.74
C ILE A 126 -19.42 1.81 -6.24
N TRP A 127 -20.18 0.96 -6.91
CA TRP A 127 -19.84 0.40 -8.23
C TRP A 127 -19.78 1.44 -9.35
N GLU A 128 -20.65 2.45 -9.32
CA GLU A 128 -20.59 3.59 -10.25
C GLU A 128 -19.28 4.37 -10.11
N TYR A 129 -18.83 4.62 -8.88
CA TYR A 129 -17.58 5.34 -8.60
C TYR A 129 -16.36 4.50 -8.97
N VAL A 130 -16.45 3.18 -8.80
CA VAL A 130 -15.41 2.23 -9.24
C VAL A 130 -15.24 2.30 -10.76
N ASP A 131 -16.33 2.35 -11.52
CA ASP A 131 -16.27 2.47 -12.98
C ASP A 131 -15.64 3.81 -13.40
N LYS A 132 -16.12 4.93 -12.85
CA LYS A 132 -15.57 6.28 -13.16
C LYS A 132 -14.09 6.38 -12.84
N PHE A 133 -13.68 5.92 -11.66
CA PHE A 133 -12.28 5.89 -11.26
C PHE A 133 -11.45 4.96 -12.15
N GLY A 134 -11.94 3.73 -12.40
CA GLY A 134 -11.26 2.73 -13.23
C GLY A 134 -11.02 3.21 -14.66
N LYS A 135 -12.03 3.84 -15.29
CA LYS A 135 -11.93 4.40 -16.64
C LYS A 135 -11.00 5.59 -16.70
N SER A 136 -11.01 6.44 -15.68
CA SER A 136 -10.09 7.57 -15.55
C SER A 136 -8.65 7.10 -15.38
N PHE A 137 -8.42 6.08 -14.54
CA PHE A 137 -7.11 5.46 -14.36
C PHE A 137 -6.60 4.80 -15.63
N TYR A 138 -7.44 3.98 -16.27
CA TYR A 138 -7.12 3.34 -17.54
C TYR A 138 -6.75 4.35 -18.62
N SER A 139 -7.57 5.39 -18.79
CA SER A 139 -7.35 6.46 -19.77
C SER A 139 -6.07 7.25 -19.48
N THR A 140 -5.81 7.58 -18.22
CA THR A 140 -4.61 8.33 -17.82
C THR A 140 -3.36 7.52 -18.07
N VAL A 141 -3.36 6.23 -17.74
CA VAL A 141 -2.22 5.34 -18.03
C VAL A 141 -2.00 5.20 -19.54
N LEU A 142 -3.05 5.03 -20.34
CA LEU A 142 -2.90 4.98 -21.80
C LEU A 142 -2.36 6.30 -22.37
N ALA A 143 -2.84 7.43 -21.87
CA ALA A 143 -2.36 8.75 -22.27
C ALA A 143 -0.88 8.95 -21.89
N ASP A 144 -0.48 8.54 -20.68
CA ASP A 144 0.91 8.62 -20.21
C ASP A 144 1.84 7.64 -20.93
N LEU A 145 1.31 6.53 -21.45
CA LEU A 145 2.04 5.61 -22.32
C LEU A 145 2.05 6.05 -23.80
N GLY A 146 1.46 7.20 -24.11
CA GLY A 146 1.42 7.75 -25.46
C GLY A 146 0.57 6.94 -26.42
N GLN A 147 -0.42 6.19 -25.92
CA GLN A 147 -1.33 5.41 -26.74
C GLN A 147 -2.43 6.31 -27.31
N ASP A 148 -2.34 6.58 -28.61
CA ASP A 148 -3.27 7.43 -29.38
C ASP A 148 -4.42 6.62 -30.02
N LYS A 149 -4.50 5.32 -29.71
CA LYS A 149 -5.50 4.38 -30.25
C LYS A 149 -6.16 3.60 -29.14
N GLY A 150 -7.44 3.29 -29.35
CA GLY A 150 -8.24 2.48 -28.44
C GLY A 150 -9.15 3.31 -27.53
N PRO A 151 -9.85 2.65 -26.60
CA PRO A 151 -10.83 3.30 -25.74
C PRO A 151 -10.15 4.16 -24.68
N ASN A 152 -10.22 5.49 -24.81
CA ASN A 152 -9.57 6.43 -23.90
C ASN A 152 -10.31 7.78 -23.92
N ILE A 153 -10.77 8.24 -22.75
CA ILE A 153 -11.56 9.48 -22.62
C ILE A 153 -10.74 10.75 -22.88
N LEU A 154 -9.40 10.66 -22.81
CA LEU A 154 -8.49 11.80 -22.91
C LEU A 154 -8.03 12.05 -24.36
N LEU A 155 -8.59 11.32 -25.33
CA LEU A 155 -8.29 11.48 -26.74
C LEU A 155 -8.99 12.73 -27.33
N PRO A 156 -8.41 13.33 -28.40
CA PRO A 156 -8.96 14.54 -29.01
C PRO A 156 -10.36 14.38 -29.62
N ASP A 157 -10.73 13.16 -30.01
CA ASP A 157 -12.03 12.81 -30.59
C ASP A 157 -13.10 12.46 -29.55
N GLN A 158 -12.74 12.42 -28.26
CA GLN A 158 -13.61 11.99 -27.16
C GLN A 158 -14.04 13.15 -26.25
N GLU A 159 -14.02 14.39 -26.77
CA GLU A 159 -14.38 15.60 -26.00
C GLU A 159 -15.80 15.55 -25.39
N ASP A 160 -16.76 15.01 -26.13
CA ASP A 160 -18.14 14.90 -25.66
C ASP A 160 -18.26 13.94 -24.47
N HIS A 161 -17.52 12.82 -24.52
CA HIS A 161 -17.48 11.86 -23.41
C HIS A 161 -16.74 12.45 -22.21
N LEU A 162 -15.64 13.18 -22.42
CA LEU A 162 -14.94 13.88 -21.35
C LEU A 162 -15.84 14.94 -20.69
N GLN A 163 -16.67 15.64 -21.46
CA GLN A 163 -17.66 16.55 -20.91
C GLN A 163 -18.68 15.82 -20.04
N GLU A 164 -19.20 14.68 -20.51
CA GLU A 164 -20.19 13.91 -19.75
C GLU A 164 -19.63 13.43 -18.40
N TYR A 165 -18.37 13.00 -18.37
CA TYR A 165 -17.69 12.62 -17.12
C TYR A 165 -17.49 13.81 -16.17
N THR A 166 -17.15 14.96 -16.73
CA THR A 166 -16.78 16.14 -15.93
C THR A 166 -17.95 17.05 -15.58
N LYS A 167 -19.16 16.78 -16.07
CA LYS A 167 -20.33 17.66 -15.94
C LYS A 167 -20.71 17.98 -14.48
N ASP A 168 -20.52 17.02 -13.59
CA ASP A 168 -20.92 17.11 -12.17
C ASP A 168 -19.76 17.57 -11.26
N ILE A 169 -18.58 17.84 -11.83
CA ILE A 169 -17.43 18.36 -11.06
C ILE A 169 -17.72 19.80 -10.64
N ASN A 170 -17.72 20.03 -9.32
CA ASN A 170 -18.00 21.33 -8.72
C ASN A 170 -16.89 21.83 -7.78
N GLY A 171 -15.76 21.13 -7.71
CA GLY A 171 -14.59 21.51 -6.91
C GLY A 171 -14.79 21.46 -5.38
N GLN A 172 -15.97 21.07 -4.90
CA GLN A 172 -16.23 20.90 -3.48
C GLN A 172 -15.92 19.46 -3.09
N GLY A 173 -14.78 19.26 -2.42
CA GLY A 173 -14.46 17.96 -1.83
C GLY A 173 -15.52 17.56 -0.81
N LYS A 174 -16.01 16.32 -0.89
CA LYS A 174 -16.90 15.72 0.13
C LYS A 174 -16.14 15.41 1.45
N MET A 175 -14.82 15.64 1.46
CA MET A 175 -13.88 15.32 2.53
C MET A 175 -12.90 16.50 2.71
N ASN A 176 -12.12 16.51 3.80
CA ASN A 176 -11.05 17.49 4.06
C ASN A 176 -9.81 17.31 3.15
N VAL A 177 -10.03 16.97 1.88
CA VAL A 177 -8.99 16.67 0.90
C VAL A 177 -9.22 17.54 -0.33
N ALA A 178 -8.15 18.13 -0.84
CA ALA A 178 -8.21 18.86 -2.10
C ALA A 178 -8.59 17.88 -3.23
N VAL A 179 -9.64 18.25 -3.97
CA VAL A 179 -10.02 17.60 -5.23
C VAL A 179 -9.01 18.03 -6.30
N GLY A 180 -8.88 17.24 -7.37
CA GLY A 180 -7.91 17.46 -8.44
C GLY A 180 -7.91 18.88 -9.02
N PRO A 181 -6.93 19.20 -9.88
CA PRO A 181 -6.74 20.58 -10.35
C PRO A 181 -7.96 21.17 -11.10
N ALA A 182 -8.86 20.34 -11.64
CA ALA A 182 -10.14 20.79 -12.18
C ALA A 182 -11.21 20.96 -11.10
N ASN A 183 -11.83 22.13 -11.03
CA ASN A 183 -12.96 22.43 -10.14
C ASN A 183 -14.30 22.62 -10.88
N ALA A 184 -14.31 22.42 -12.19
CA ALA A 184 -15.45 22.62 -13.08
C ALA A 184 -15.37 21.65 -14.27
N SER A 185 -16.41 21.63 -15.11
CA SER A 185 -16.50 20.74 -16.27
C SER A 185 -15.52 21.08 -17.41
N TYR A 186 -15.32 20.12 -18.33
CA TYR A 186 -14.44 20.26 -19.50
C TYR A 186 -14.74 21.51 -20.33
N ILE A 187 -16.01 21.71 -20.69
CA ILE A 187 -16.46 22.85 -21.49
C ILE A 187 -16.17 24.18 -20.77
N HIS A 188 -16.26 24.23 -19.44
CA HIS A 188 -15.92 25.44 -18.70
C HIS A 188 -14.45 25.83 -18.90
N TYR A 189 -13.52 24.88 -18.73
CA TYR A 189 -12.09 25.14 -18.92
C TYR A 189 -11.73 25.45 -20.37
N ARG A 190 -12.36 24.76 -21.33
CA ARG A 190 -12.17 24.99 -22.76
C ARG A 190 -12.56 26.41 -23.16
N ASN A 191 -13.70 26.89 -22.67
CA ASN A 191 -14.26 28.17 -23.11
C ASN A 191 -13.77 29.38 -22.31
N ASN A 192 -13.46 29.19 -21.02
CA ASN A 192 -13.23 30.31 -20.10
C ASN A 192 -11.78 30.41 -19.58
N GLU A 193 -11.06 29.30 -19.45
CA GLU A 193 -9.76 29.24 -18.76
C GLU A 193 -8.57 29.08 -19.72
N GLY A 194 -8.82 29.06 -21.03
CA GLY A 194 -7.77 28.98 -22.05
C GLY A 194 -7.01 27.65 -22.02
N MET A 195 -7.74 26.55 -21.77
CA MET A 195 -7.22 25.18 -21.82
C MET A 195 -6.66 24.84 -23.21
N GLY A 196 -5.59 24.04 -23.22
CA GLY A 196 -5.01 23.48 -24.44
C GLY A 196 -5.93 22.48 -25.12
N LYS A 197 -5.57 22.11 -26.35
CA LYS A 197 -6.24 20.97 -27.02
C LYS A 197 -5.85 19.67 -26.32
N LEU A 198 -6.78 18.73 -26.27
CA LEU A 198 -6.46 17.36 -25.92
C LEU A 198 -5.48 16.81 -26.96
N GLU A 199 -4.37 16.25 -26.50
CA GLU A 199 -3.32 15.68 -27.33
C GLU A 199 -2.57 14.63 -26.52
N ILE A 200 -2.34 13.46 -27.14
CA ILE A 200 -1.53 12.40 -26.56
C ILE A 200 -0.10 12.55 -27.07
N THR A 201 0.82 12.82 -26.15
CA THR A 201 2.25 12.88 -26.48
C THR A 201 2.83 11.46 -26.54
N PRO A 202 3.48 11.03 -27.64
CA PRO A 202 4.11 9.72 -27.70
C PRO A 202 5.19 9.54 -26.63
N SER A 203 5.06 8.48 -25.83
CA SER A 203 5.99 8.22 -24.73
C SER A 203 7.23 7.50 -25.19
N LYS A 204 8.38 7.96 -24.70
CA LYS A 204 9.69 7.37 -24.99
C LYS A 204 10.25 6.77 -23.70
N ILE A 205 10.25 5.45 -23.62
CA ILE A 205 11.02 4.74 -22.60
C ILE A 205 12.48 4.79 -23.05
N TYR A 206 13.26 5.69 -22.48
CA TYR A 206 14.71 5.67 -22.67
C TYR A 206 15.28 4.53 -21.83
N SER A 207 15.60 3.41 -22.46
CA SER A 207 16.53 2.45 -21.85
C SER A 207 17.92 3.08 -21.89
N GLN A 208 18.24 3.91 -20.90
CA GLN A 208 19.64 4.07 -20.54
C GLN A 208 20.03 2.71 -19.97
N TYR A 209 20.59 1.85 -20.83
CA TYR A 209 21.35 0.72 -20.35
C TYR A 209 22.42 1.34 -19.46
N MET A 210 22.20 1.32 -18.14
CA MET A 210 23.30 1.43 -17.21
C MET A 210 24.19 0.27 -17.60
N CYS A 211 25.22 0.55 -18.40
CA CYS A 211 26.33 -0.36 -18.60
C CYS A 211 26.97 -0.51 -17.22
N GLN A 212 26.36 -1.33 -16.38
CA GLN A 212 26.92 -1.79 -15.14
C GLN A 212 27.98 -2.79 -15.57
N VAL A 213 29.10 -2.24 -16.04
CA VAL A 213 30.31 -3.02 -16.26
C VAL A 213 30.59 -3.63 -14.90
N THR A 214 30.50 -4.96 -14.82
CA THR A 214 30.88 -5.69 -13.63
C THR A 214 32.37 -5.46 -13.41
N GLN A 215 32.69 -4.42 -12.66
CA GLN A 215 34.06 -4.18 -12.24
C GLN A 215 34.37 -5.21 -11.16
N LEU A 216 35.47 -5.96 -11.35
CA LEU A 216 36.01 -6.79 -10.28
C LEU A 216 36.22 -5.88 -9.07
N LYS A 217 35.57 -6.24 -7.95
CA LYS A 217 35.74 -5.53 -6.68
C LYS A 217 37.22 -5.51 -6.32
N ALA A 218 37.73 -4.39 -5.81
CA ALA A 218 39.14 -4.26 -5.45
C ALA A 218 39.59 -5.42 -4.54
N ILE A 219 40.75 -6.02 -4.84
CA ILE A 219 41.29 -7.20 -4.16
C ILE A 219 41.34 -6.98 -2.63
N ASP A 220 41.60 -5.74 -2.20
CA ASP A 220 41.65 -5.34 -0.80
C ASP A 220 40.34 -5.63 -0.06
N SER A 221 39.20 -5.40 -0.71
CA SER A 221 37.87 -5.68 -0.12
C SER A 221 37.61 -7.19 0.03
N LEU A 222 38.19 -7.99 -0.85
CA LEU A 222 38.09 -9.46 -0.80
C LEU A 222 38.98 -10.03 0.31
N ILE A 223 40.19 -9.49 0.49
CA ILE A 223 41.09 -9.87 1.60
C ILE A 223 40.44 -9.53 2.95
N ILE A 224 39.87 -8.34 3.09
CA ILE A 224 39.20 -7.92 4.33
C ILE A 224 38.01 -8.84 4.64
N ALA A 225 37.20 -9.19 3.64
CA ALA A 225 36.07 -10.08 3.84
C ALA A 225 36.49 -11.49 4.30
N ILE A 226 37.58 -12.03 3.74
CA ILE A 226 38.14 -13.33 4.15
C ILE A 226 38.67 -13.26 5.59
N LEU A 227 39.47 -12.24 5.92
CA LEU A 227 39.98 -12.06 7.28
C LEU A 227 38.88 -11.96 8.33
N ILE A 228 37.81 -11.19 8.04
CA ILE A 228 36.66 -11.07 8.95
C ILE A 228 35.97 -12.43 9.12
N ALA A 229 35.77 -13.17 8.02
CA ALA A 229 35.14 -14.49 8.08
C ALA A 229 35.95 -15.47 8.95
N ASP A 230 37.28 -15.51 8.78
CA ASP A 230 38.16 -16.42 9.52
C ASP A 230 38.23 -16.07 11.02
N ILE A 231 38.25 -14.77 11.36
CA ILE A 231 38.21 -14.32 12.75
C ILE A 231 36.90 -14.73 13.42
N VAL A 232 35.76 -14.57 12.74
CA VAL A 232 34.46 -14.95 13.27
C VAL A 232 34.38 -16.46 13.48
N LEU A 233 34.90 -17.25 12.53
CA LEU A 233 34.91 -18.71 12.60
C LEU A 233 35.78 -19.20 13.76
N MET A 234 36.95 -18.61 13.97
CA MET A 234 37.84 -18.93 15.08
C MET A 234 37.23 -18.56 16.45
N ARG A 235 36.55 -17.41 16.54
CA ARG A 235 35.80 -17.00 17.75
C ARG A 235 34.66 -17.96 18.08
N LEU A 236 33.93 -18.39 17.06
CA LEU A 236 32.85 -19.36 17.21
C LEU A 236 33.38 -20.71 17.67
N ALA A 237 34.45 -21.21 17.04
CA ALA A 237 35.08 -22.48 17.42
C ALA A 237 35.59 -22.47 18.87
N TRP A 238 36.22 -21.38 19.31
CA TRP A 238 36.68 -21.22 20.69
C TRP A 238 35.51 -21.22 21.69
N SER A 239 34.44 -20.50 21.37
CA SER A 239 33.24 -20.46 22.22
C SER A 239 32.63 -21.86 22.38
N ILE A 240 32.51 -22.61 21.28
CA ILE A 240 32.01 -24.00 21.31
C ILE A 240 32.93 -24.88 22.17
N LEU A 241 34.25 -24.77 22.00
CA LEU A 241 35.21 -25.56 22.77
C LEU A 241 35.07 -25.27 24.27
N MET A 242 34.94 -24.01 24.67
CA MET A 242 34.73 -23.64 26.07
C MET A 242 33.42 -24.20 26.61
N VAL A 243 32.32 -24.10 25.86
CA VAL A 243 31.03 -24.64 26.29
C VAL A 243 31.09 -26.17 26.46
N VAL A 244 31.70 -26.88 25.51
CA VAL A 244 31.86 -28.34 25.58
C VAL A 244 32.77 -28.74 26.73
N ALA A 245 33.90 -28.05 26.91
CA ALA A 245 34.83 -28.30 28.00
C ALA A 245 34.18 -28.08 29.37
N THR A 246 33.46 -26.97 29.55
CA THR A 246 32.74 -26.70 30.81
C THR A 246 31.68 -27.77 31.07
N ARG A 247 30.88 -28.15 30.07
CA ARG A 247 29.87 -29.22 30.21
C ARG A 247 30.50 -30.58 30.51
N TYR A 248 31.65 -30.88 29.92
CA TYR A 248 32.37 -32.14 30.17
C TYR A 248 32.95 -32.19 31.59
N VAL A 249 33.50 -31.07 32.07
CA VAL A 249 34.05 -30.95 33.43
C VAL A 249 32.94 -31.00 34.48
N GLU A 250 31.83 -30.28 34.28
CA GLU A 250 30.63 -30.34 35.14
C GLU A 250 30.06 -31.76 35.27
N THR A 251 30.06 -32.54 34.19
CA THR A 251 29.51 -33.91 34.20
C THR A 251 30.42 -34.92 34.88
N LYS A 252 31.74 -34.69 34.91
CA LYS A 252 32.70 -35.58 35.57
C LYS A 252 33.01 -35.22 37.02
N ASP A 253 32.99 -33.93 37.37
CA ASP A 253 33.25 -33.48 38.74
C ASP A 253 32.38 -32.27 39.07
N ASN A 254 31.30 -32.52 39.80
CA ASN A 254 30.33 -31.50 40.22
C ASN A 254 30.90 -30.52 41.27
N ARG A 255 32.16 -30.71 41.73
CA ARG A 255 32.85 -29.81 42.67
C ARG A 255 33.93 -28.95 42.02
N SER A 256 34.23 -29.16 40.74
CA SER A 256 35.31 -28.47 40.01
C SER A 256 35.05 -26.99 39.71
N MET A 257 33.83 -26.48 39.94
CA MET A 257 33.47 -25.07 39.75
C MET A 257 33.56 -24.22 41.02
N PHE A 258 33.97 -24.79 42.16
CA PHE A 258 34.12 -24.05 43.41
C PHE A 258 35.61 -23.78 43.70
N CYS A 259 35.97 -22.52 43.85
CA CYS A 259 37.29 -22.16 44.42
C CYS A 259 37.34 -22.61 45.90
N GLU A 260 38.52 -23.04 46.37
CA GLU A 260 38.78 -23.62 47.71
C GLU A 260 38.25 -22.81 48.91
N GLY A 261 37.83 -21.55 48.72
CA GLY A 261 37.28 -20.69 49.76
C GLY A 261 35.78 -20.88 50.10
N HIS A 262 34.99 -21.60 49.28
CA HIS A 262 33.53 -21.71 49.52
C HIS A 262 33.08 -22.97 50.27
N LEU A 263 33.94 -23.99 50.39
CA LEU A 263 33.59 -25.24 51.10
C LEU A 263 33.70 -25.12 52.64
N GLN A 264 34.45 -24.13 53.16
CA GLN A 264 34.56 -23.90 54.61
C GLN A 264 33.34 -23.18 55.23
N ALA A 265 32.50 -22.53 54.41
CA ALA A 265 31.34 -21.79 54.90
C ALA A 265 30.09 -22.67 55.17
N GLU A 266 30.04 -23.89 54.62
CA GLU A 266 28.89 -24.78 54.76
C GLU A 266 29.01 -25.71 55.99
N GLU A 267 30.24 -25.98 56.45
CA GLU A 267 30.47 -26.77 57.68
C GLU A 267 30.21 -25.93 58.96
N ILE A 268 30.44 -24.62 58.91
CA ILE A 268 30.20 -23.70 60.04
C ILE A 268 28.71 -23.35 60.18
N ASN A 269 27.94 -23.33 59.07
CA ASN A 269 26.52 -22.94 59.08
C ASN A 269 25.53 -24.04 59.51
N SER A 270 25.99 -25.26 59.79
CA SER A 270 25.12 -26.35 60.27
C SER A 270 24.85 -26.34 61.78
N THR A 271 25.43 -25.41 62.55
CA THR A 271 25.22 -25.33 64.02
C THR A 271 24.47 -24.10 64.53
N MET A 272 24.04 -23.15 63.68
CA MET A 272 23.21 -22.03 64.12
C MET A 272 22.18 -21.60 63.06
N MET A 273 20.92 -21.98 63.29
CA MET A 273 19.75 -21.27 62.75
C MET A 273 19.32 -20.17 63.75
N PRO A 274 18.53 -19.15 63.37
CA PRO A 274 18.39 -18.53 62.04
C PRO A 274 18.51 -16.99 62.12
N ARG A 275 18.88 -16.31 61.03
CA ARG A 275 18.56 -14.86 60.93
C ARG A 275 18.28 -14.40 59.49
N ARG A 276 17.03 -13.96 59.30
CA ARG A 276 16.52 -13.19 58.17
C ARG A 276 17.45 -12.04 57.82
N VAL A 277 17.77 -11.83 56.55
CA VAL A 277 17.97 -10.48 55.97
C VAL A 277 17.57 -10.44 54.48
N ILE A 278 16.44 -9.78 54.23
CA ILE A 278 16.17 -8.73 53.22
C ILE A 278 16.64 -8.98 51.77
N LYS A 279 15.66 -9.21 50.87
CA LYS A 279 15.77 -8.91 49.44
C LYS A 279 15.37 -7.46 49.20
N ASN A 280 16.30 -6.68 48.67
CA ASN A 280 16.18 -5.42 47.94
C ASN A 280 17.61 -5.17 47.38
N GLN A 281 17.90 -4.70 46.17
CA GLN A 281 17.13 -4.24 45.02
C GLN A 281 18.18 -3.81 43.96
N TYR A 282 17.84 -3.91 42.66
CA TYR A 282 18.37 -3.19 41.49
C TYR A 282 19.80 -3.36 40.95
N ALA A 283 19.87 -3.65 39.64
CA ALA A 283 20.50 -2.82 38.58
C ALA A 283 20.19 -3.51 37.23
N THR A 284 19.33 -2.94 36.36
CA THR A 284 19.70 -2.18 35.15
C THR A 284 20.77 -2.83 34.29
#